data_AF-A0A0J0XDS6-F1
#
_entry.id   AF-A0A0J0XDS6-F1
#
_cell.length_a   1.000
_cell.length_b   1.000
_cell.length_c   1.000
_cell.angle_alpha   90.00
_cell.angle_beta   90.00
_cell.angle_gamma   90.00
#
_symmetry.space_group_name_H-M   'P 1'
#
loop_
_entity.id
_entity.type
_entity.pdbx_description
1 polymer ?
#
loop_
_entity_poly.entity_id
_entity_poly.type
_entity_poly.pdbx_seq_one_letter_code
_entity_poly.pdbx_strand_id
1 'polypeptide(L)'
;MDSIETQSRSALASGSIGARFISQNAVDEAKERREEEWKAAYERIGQEPPPEIKEEEHDGRTLYERLEEQKQLKQDWWDDRMKMKNQYRGLVGEEFEFLAEKEREKRDAERRIEEEVTTELQGYREARSKRAADAVAATEPQAAPSSVPKPPSKKVAAPAKPAKKDLRSLMKGVVVKKKAAKPADKAQEKDKKRPAEDDGREAKRRA
;
A
#
# COMPACT_ATOMS: atom_id res chain seq x y z
N MET A 1 -9.54 28.36 31.43
CA MET A 1 -10.80 28.81 30.81
C MET A 1 -11.78 27.70 31.04
N ASP A 2 -12.16 27.64 32.31
CA ASP A 2 -13.05 26.68 32.93
C ASP A 2 -14.51 27.13 32.71
N SER A 3 -15.43 26.20 33.00
CA SER A 3 -16.84 26.48 33.34
C SER A 3 -17.89 26.47 32.22
N ILE A 4 -18.06 25.35 31.51
CA ILE A 4 -19.34 25.07 30.83
C ILE A 4 -20.01 23.75 31.29
N GLU A 5 -19.33 22.84 31.99
CA GLU A 5 -19.87 21.48 32.22
C GLU A 5 -20.47 21.20 33.62
N THR A 6 -20.61 22.20 34.48
CA THR A 6 -21.10 22.01 35.86
C THR A 6 -22.54 22.48 36.12
N GLN A 7 -23.18 23.21 35.21
CA GLN A 7 -24.54 23.74 35.47
C GLN A 7 -25.64 22.69 35.35
N SER A 8 -25.49 21.66 34.50
CA SER A 8 -26.58 20.70 34.26
C SER A 8 -26.75 19.63 35.34
N ARG A 9 -25.75 19.40 36.21
CA ARG A 9 -25.82 18.37 37.27
C ARG A 9 -26.47 18.87 38.57
N SER A 10 -26.59 20.19 38.75
CA SER A 10 -27.05 20.83 40.00
C SER A 10 -28.58 20.97 40.10
N ALA A 11 -29.29 21.09 38.97
CA ALA A 11 -30.74 21.38 38.95
C ALA A 11 -31.65 20.24 39.47
N LEU A 12 -31.12 19.01 39.59
CA LEU A 12 -31.89 17.82 40.02
C LEU A 12 -32.04 17.71 41.55
N ALA A 13 -31.37 18.56 42.34
CA ALA A 13 -31.27 18.41 43.79
C ALA A 13 -32.26 19.27 44.61
N SER A 14 -32.95 20.25 44.01
CA SER A 14 -33.78 21.23 44.75
C SER A 14 -35.30 21.09 44.56
N GLY A 15 -35.77 20.10 43.78
CA GLY A 15 -37.19 19.89 43.51
C GLY A 15 -37.82 18.76 44.34
N SER A 16 -39.11 18.88 44.65
CA SER A 16 -39.92 17.79 45.21
C SER A 16 -39.76 16.53 44.34
N ILE A 17 -39.61 15.36 44.98
CA ILE A 17 -39.29 14.07 44.35
C ILE A 17 -40.24 13.74 43.19
N GLY A 18 -41.51 14.18 43.25
CA GLY A 18 -42.50 14.00 42.17
C GLY A 18 -42.17 14.73 40.86
N ALA A 19 -41.45 15.85 40.90
CA ALA A 19 -41.04 16.62 39.71
C ALA A 19 -39.81 16.02 39.00
N ARG A 20 -39.20 14.97 39.58
CA ARG A 20 -38.05 14.26 39.01
C ARG A 20 -38.48 13.08 38.15
N PHE A 21 -39.73 12.63 38.28
CA PHE A 21 -40.30 11.57 37.47
C PHE A 21 -41.00 12.16 36.26
N ILE A 22 -40.60 11.70 35.09
CA ILE A 22 -41.18 12.06 33.80
C ILE A 22 -41.99 10.85 33.35
N SER A 23 -43.20 11.07 32.83
CA SER A 23 -44.00 9.99 32.25
C SER A 23 -43.34 9.46 31.00
N GLN A 24 -43.56 8.18 30.69
CA GLN A 24 -43.02 7.56 29.47
C GLN A 24 -43.39 8.38 28.22
N ASN A 25 -44.65 8.82 28.12
CA ASN A 25 -45.12 9.67 27.01
C ASN A 25 -44.31 10.97 26.87
N ALA A 26 -43.96 11.63 27.98
CA ALA A 26 -43.18 12.87 27.92
C ALA A 26 -41.72 12.61 27.50
N VAL A 27 -41.17 11.42 27.76
CA VAL A 27 -39.86 11.01 27.24
C VAL A 27 -39.94 10.72 25.74
N ASP A 28 -41.01 10.07 25.28
CA ASP A 28 -41.21 9.72 23.88
C ASP A 28 -41.45 10.99 23.03
N GLU A 29 -42.30 11.92 23.46
CA GLU A 29 -42.48 13.23 22.80
C GLU A 29 -41.18 14.04 22.72
N ALA A 30 -40.33 13.95 23.75
CA ALA A 30 -39.04 14.66 23.75
C ALA A 30 -38.03 14.04 22.78
N LYS A 31 -38.10 12.72 22.55
CA LYS A 31 -37.31 12.03 21.52
C LYS A 31 -37.82 12.40 20.13
N GLU A 32 -39.14 12.35 19.91
CA GLU A 32 -39.76 12.72 18.63
C GLU A 32 -39.39 14.15 18.21
N ARG A 33 -39.53 15.13 19.11
CA ARG A 33 -39.13 16.53 18.81
C ARG A 33 -37.66 16.63 18.41
N ARG A 34 -36.78 15.91 19.12
CA ARG A 34 -35.35 15.89 18.80
C ARG A 34 -35.07 15.24 17.45
N GLU A 35 -35.75 14.16 17.12
CA GLU A 35 -35.64 13.48 15.83
C GLU A 35 -36.17 14.33 14.68
N GLU A 36 -37.28 15.04 14.87
CA GLU A 36 -37.84 15.98 13.90
C GLU A 36 -36.88 17.15 13.64
N GLU A 37 -36.34 17.77 14.70
CA GLU A 37 -35.33 18.83 14.59
C GLU A 37 -34.07 18.33 13.86
N TRP A 38 -33.65 17.10 14.14
CA TRP A 38 -32.51 16.46 13.49
C TRP A 38 -32.78 16.20 12.02
N LYS A 39 -33.92 15.60 11.67
CA LYS A 39 -34.37 15.36 10.29
C LYS A 39 -34.44 16.68 9.51
N ALA A 40 -35.06 17.72 10.08
CA ALA A 40 -35.12 19.05 9.49
C ALA A 40 -33.73 19.70 9.32
N ALA A 41 -32.80 19.48 10.25
CA ALA A 41 -31.42 19.97 10.13
C ALA A 41 -30.66 19.30 8.98
N TYR A 42 -30.88 17.99 8.76
CA TYR A 42 -30.30 17.24 7.66
C TYR A 42 -30.93 17.60 6.31
N GLU A 43 -32.25 17.76 6.25
CA GLU A 43 -32.98 18.28 5.08
C GLU A 43 -32.45 19.66 4.67
N ARG A 44 -32.18 20.54 5.65
CA ARG A 44 -31.58 21.87 5.40
C ARG A 44 -30.15 21.77 4.85
N ILE A 45 -29.38 20.76 5.23
CA ILE A 45 -28.01 20.51 4.73
C ILE A 45 -28.04 19.78 3.37
N GLY A 46 -29.20 19.30 2.93
CA GLY A 46 -29.37 18.57 1.66
C GLY A 46 -28.72 17.19 1.67
N GLN A 47 -28.49 16.62 2.86
CA GLN A 47 -27.95 15.27 3.05
C GLN A 47 -28.99 14.40 3.74
N GLU A 48 -29.07 13.14 3.33
CA GLU A 48 -29.93 12.16 3.98
C GLU A 48 -29.43 11.93 5.42
N PRO A 49 -30.31 11.96 6.43
CA PRO A 49 -29.93 11.63 7.79
C PRO A 49 -29.32 10.22 7.82
N PRO A 50 -28.18 10.00 8.51
CA PRO A 50 -27.62 8.67 8.66
C PRO A 50 -28.68 7.68 9.14
N PRO A 51 -28.72 6.47 8.56
CA PRO A 51 -29.73 5.48 8.92
C PRO A 51 -29.71 5.27 10.43
N GLU A 52 -30.90 5.35 11.05
CA GLU A 52 -31.08 5.07 12.47
C GLU A 52 -30.41 3.73 12.78
N ILE A 53 -29.40 3.76 13.64
CA ILE A 53 -28.74 2.56 14.13
C ILE A 53 -29.81 1.83 14.93
N LYS A 54 -30.47 0.87 14.29
CA LYS A 54 -31.41 -0.03 14.94
C LYS A 54 -30.72 -0.54 16.20
N GLU A 55 -31.37 -0.41 17.34
CA GLU A 55 -30.91 -1.02 18.58
C GLU A 55 -30.67 -2.50 18.25
N GLU A 56 -29.40 -2.92 18.25
CA GLU A 56 -29.02 -4.30 17.92
C GLU A 56 -29.87 -5.21 18.80
N GLU A 57 -30.60 -6.14 18.19
CA GLU A 57 -31.38 -7.15 18.92
C GLU A 57 -30.49 -7.73 20.01
N HIS A 58 -30.99 -7.70 21.26
CA HIS A 58 -30.22 -8.09 22.42
C HIS A 58 -29.69 -9.51 22.23
N ASP A 59 -28.40 -9.62 21.97
CA ASP A 59 -27.71 -10.90 21.81
C ASP A 59 -27.74 -11.64 23.14
N GLY A 60 -28.26 -12.87 23.13
CA GLY A 60 -28.33 -13.73 24.31
C GLY A 60 -26.95 -14.26 24.76
N ARG A 61 -25.90 -14.01 23.99
CA ARG A 61 -24.52 -14.31 24.36
C ARG A 61 -24.03 -13.37 25.46
N THR A 62 -23.19 -13.91 26.33
CA THR A 62 -22.57 -13.08 27.38
C THR A 62 -21.54 -12.12 26.77
N LEU A 63 -21.32 -10.97 27.42
CA LEU A 63 -20.29 -10.01 27.00
C LEU A 63 -18.90 -10.67 26.88
N TYR A 64 -18.63 -11.67 27.72
CA TYR A 64 -17.39 -12.45 27.69
C TYR A 64 -17.23 -13.21 26.36
N GLU A 65 -18.26 -13.90 25.90
CA GLU A 65 -18.23 -14.63 24.63
C GLU A 65 -17.96 -13.69 23.45
N ARG A 66 -18.64 -12.53 23.40
CA ARG A 66 -18.42 -11.53 22.35
C ARG A 66 -16.99 -10.98 22.35
N LEU A 67 -16.42 -10.70 23.53
CA LEU A 67 -15.05 -10.20 23.66
C LEU A 67 -14.02 -11.27 23.31
N GLU A 68 -14.26 -12.51 23.71
CA GLU A 68 -13.38 -13.63 23.43
C GLU A 68 -13.37 -13.95 21.92
N GLU A 69 -14.53 -13.95 21.24
CA GLU A 69 -14.61 -14.07 19.78
C GLU A 69 -13.81 -12.98 19.06
N GLN A 70 -13.95 -11.70 19.49
CA GLN A 70 -13.18 -10.60 18.90
C GLN A 70 -11.68 -10.72 19.14
N LYS A 71 -11.29 -11.25 20.30
CA LYS A 71 -9.88 -11.48 20.65
C LYS A 71 -9.30 -12.64 19.85
N GLN A 72 -10.03 -13.74 19.75
CA GLN A 72 -9.66 -14.90 18.95
C GLN A 72 -9.53 -14.52 17.48
N LEU A 73 -10.48 -13.80 16.91
CA LEU A 73 -10.41 -13.33 15.52
C LEU A 73 -9.16 -12.48 15.26
N LYS A 74 -8.82 -11.56 16.19
CA LYS A 74 -7.59 -10.76 16.09
C LYS A 74 -6.33 -11.61 16.24
N GLN A 75 -6.37 -12.59 17.14
CA GLN A 75 -5.26 -13.50 17.39
C GLN A 75 -5.02 -14.40 16.18
N ASP A 76 -6.07 -15.01 15.62
CA ASP A 76 -6.00 -15.85 14.43
C ASP A 76 -5.50 -15.06 13.22
N TRP A 77 -6.00 -13.84 13.02
CA TRP A 77 -5.50 -12.96 11.95
C TRP A 77 -4.02 -12.60 12.14
N TRP A 78 -3.62 -12.32 13.38
CA TRP A 78 -2.24 -12.02 13.70
C TRP A 78 -1.34 -13.23 13.48
N ASP A 79 -1.78 -14.40 13.95
CA ASP A 79 -1.07 -15.64 13.83
C ASP A 79 -0.96 -16.05 12.36
N ASP A 80 -2.02 -15.96 11.55
CA ASP A 80 -1.98 -16.25 10.11
C ASP A 80 -1.05 -15.30 9.33
N ARG A 81 -1.00 -14.03 9.74
CA ARG A 81 -0.09 -13.05 9.15
C ARG A 81 1.36 -13.29 9.56
N MET A 82 1.59 -13.66 10.82
CA MET A 82 2.93 -13.95 11.36
C MET A 82 3.42 -15.36 11.04
N LYS A 83 2.50 -16.25 10.67
CA LYS A 83 2.80 -17.62 10.28
C LYS A 83 3.49 -17.58 8.93
N MET A 84 4.81 -17.73 9.01
CA MET A 84 5.72 -17.84 7.87
C MET A 84 5.30 -18.92 6.88
N LYS A 85 4.46 -19.90 7.26
CA LYS A 85 3.88 -20.87 6.33
C LYS A 85 3.03 -20.21 5.23
N ASN A 86 2.30 -19.13 5.54
CA ASN A 86 1.51 -18.42 4.51
C ASN A 86 2.42 -17.59 3.59
N GLN A 87 3.48 -16.99 4.14
CA GLN A 87 4.44 -16.21 3.35
C GLN A 87 5.36 -17.09 2.49
N TYR A 88 5.73 -18.25 3.01
CA TYR A 88 6.60 -19.23 2.37
C TYR A 88 5.84 -20.55 2.20
N ARG A 89 4.77 -20.50 1.40
CA ARG A 89 4.14 -21.70 0.85
C ARG A 89 4.67 -21.95 -0.56
N GLY A 90 4.71 -23.22 -0.97
CA GLY A 90 4.86 -23.54 -2.38
C GLY A 90 3.69 -22.98 -3.20
N LEU A 91 3.95 -22.70 -4.48
CA LEU A 91 2.87 -22.41 -5.42
C LEU A 91 2.00 -23.67 -5.55
N VAL A 92 0.69 -23.48 -5.55
CA VAL A 92 -0.27 -24.54 -5.85
C VAL A 92 -0.23 -24.81 -7.36
N GLY A 93 -0.58 -26.03 -7.81
CA GLY A 93 -0.55 -26.38 -9.24
C GLY A 93 -1.31 -25.39 -10.13
N GLU A 94 -2.50 -24.97 -9.70
CA GLU A 94 -3.30 -23.95 -10.40
C GLU A 94 -2.61 -22.58 -10.45
N GLU A 95 -1.95 -22.16 -9.36
CA GLU A 95 -1.22 -20.88 -9.32
C GLU A 95 0.02 -20.93 -10.23
N PHE A 96 0.68 -22.08 -10.31
CA PHE A 96 1.77 -22.31 -11.26
C PHE A 96 1.28 -22.22 -12.71
N GLU A 97 0.15 -22.85 -13.03
CA GLU A 97 -0.46 -22.78 -14.36
C GLU A 97 -0.85 -21.35 -14.73
N PHE A 98 -1.45 -20.60 -13.82
CA PHE A 98 -1.79 -19.19 -14.01
C PHE A 98 -0.56 -18.34 -14.31
N LEU A 99 0.53 -18.50 -13.54
CA LEU A 99 1.76 -17.76 -13.82
C LEU A 99 2.40 -18.18 -15.16
N ALA A 100 2.36 -19.46 -15.50
CA ALA A 100 2.84 -19.95 -16.78
C ALA A 100 2.02 -19.38 -17.95
N GLU A 101 0.69 -19.27 -17.80
CA GLU A 101 -0.19 -18.63 -18.77
C GLU A 101 0.14 -17.15 -18.92
N LYS A 102 0.31 -16.41 -17.82
CA LYS A 102 0.71 -15.00 -17.86
C LYS A 102 2.07 -14.78 -18.51
N GLU A 103 3.04 -15.66 -18.27
CA GLU A 103 4.32 -15.58 -18.96
C GLU A 103 4.19 -15.88 -20.46
N ARG A 104 3.33 -16.83 -20.86
CA ARG A 104 3.04 -17.12 -22.27
C ARG A 104 2.36 -15.92 -22.94
N GLU A 105 1.34 -15.35 -22.31
CA GLU A 105 0.64 -14.14 -22.79
C GLU A 105 1.64 -12.99 -23.02
N LYS A 106 2.56 -12.77 -22.08
CA LYS A 106 3.60 -11.74 -22.22
C LYS A 106 4.55 -12.01 -23.39
N ARG A 107 5.05 -13.24 -23.54
CA ARG A 107 5.92 -13.62 -24.67
C ARG A 107 5.20 -13.50 -26.00
N ASP A 108 3.91 -13.83 -26.04
CA ASP A 108 3.09 -13.73 -27.23
C ASP A 108 2.84 -12.26 -27.62
N ALA A 109 2.60 -11.39 -26.65
CA ALA A 109 2.48 -9.96 -26.89
C ALA A 109 3.80 -9.36 -27.41
N GLU A 110 4.93 -9.70 -26.79
CA GLU A 110 6.26 -9.26 -27.25
C GLU A 110 6.56 -9.75 -28.67
N ARG A 111 6.25 -11.02 -28.97
CA ARG A 111 6.43 -11.58 -30.31
C ARG A 111 5.54 -10.91 -31.36
N ARG A 112 4.28 -10.62 -31.05
CA ARG A 112 3.39 -9.88 -31.97
C ARG A 112 3.93 -8.50 -32.30
N ILE A 113 4.43 -7.79 -31.30
CA ILE A 113 5.08 -6.48 -31.50
C ILE A 113 6.32 -6.63 -32.39
N GLU A 114 7.14 -7.66 -32.19
CA GLU A 114 8.32 -7.92 -33.03
C GLU A 114 7.93 -8.28 -34.48
N GLU A 115 6.91 -9.11 -34.67
CA GLU A 115 6.36 -9.45 -35.98
C GLU A 115 5.80 -8.22 -36.72
N GLU A 116 5.06 -7.35 -36.03
CA GLU A 116 4.57 -6.08 -36.58
C GLU A 116 5.73 -5.15 -36.97
N VAL A 117 6.71 -4.97 -36.09
CA VAL A 117 7.89 -4.12 -36.37
C VAL A 117 8.71 -4.68 -37.54
N THR A 118 8.91 -5.99 -37.61
CA THR A 118 9.69 -6.61 -38.69
C THR A 118 8.97 -6.53 -40.04
N THR A 119 7.66 -6.74 -40.07
CA THR A 119 6.86 -6.60 -41.30
C THR A 119 6.83 -5.16 -41.80
N GLU A 120 6.68 -4.16 -40.90
CA GLU A 120 6.78 -2.75 -41.26
C GLU A 120 8.17 -2.37 -41.81
N LEU A 121 9.25 -2.85 -41.18
CA LEU A 121 10.62 -2.65 -41.64
C LEU A 121 10.87 -3.26 -43.03
N GLN A 122 10.34 -4.47 -43.28
CA GLN A 122 10.41 -5.11 -44.59
C GLN A 122 9.65 -4.30 -45.64
N GLY A 123 8.41 -3.89 -45.35
CA GLY A 123 7.62 -3.03 -46.23
C GLY A 123 8.31 -1.70 -46.57
N TYR A 124 8.94 -1.06 -45.59
CA TYR A 124 9.73 0.16 -45.83
C TYR A 124 10.95 -0.09 -46.73
N ARG A 125 11.68 -1.19 -46.51
CA ARG A 125 12.83 -1.57 -47.35
C ARG A 125 12.42 -1.80 -48.80
N GLU A 126 11.31 -2.51 -49.02
CA GLU A 126 10.76 -2.75 -50.35
C GLU A 126 10.24 -1.48 -51.02
N ALA A 127 9.52 -0.62 -50.30
CA ALA A 127 9.03 0.65 -50.85
C ALA A 127 10.21 1.57 -51.23
N ARG A 128 11.28 1.58 -50.43
CA ARG A 128 12.50 2.34 -50.72
C ARG A 128 13.24 1.77 -51.94
N SER A 129 13.35 0.45 -52.07
CA SER A 129 14.00 -0.17 -53.23
C SER A 129 13.20 0.04 -54.51
N LYS A 130 11.86 -0.07 -54.45
CA LYS A 130 10.96 0.26 -55.58
C LYS A 130 11.12 1.72 -56.00
N ARG A 131 11.06 2.67 -55.07
CA ARG A 131 11.28 4.10 -55.37
C ARG A 131 12.66 4.37 -55.95
N ALA A 132 13.70 3.69 -55.46
CA ALA A 132 15.05 3.82 -56.01
C ALA A 132 15.14 3.24 -57.43
N ALA A 133 14.52 2.09 -57.69
CA ALA A 133 14.43 1.50 -59.02
C ALA A 133 13.65 2.40 -59.99
N ASP A 134 12.51 2.95 -59.57
CA ASP A 134 11.73 3.91 -60.38
C ASP A 134 12.54 5.19 -60.68
N ALA A 135 13.31 5.68 -59.71
CA ALA A 135 14.18 6.85 -59.90
C ALA A 135 15.35 6.57 -60.86
N VAL A 136 15.92 5.36 -60.84
CA VAL A 136 16.99 4.93 -61.77
C VAL A 136 16.42 4.65 -63.16
N ALA A 137 15.23 4.05 -63.27
CA ALA A 137 14.55 3.84 -64.55
C ALA A 137 14.15 5.18 -65.21
N ALA A 138 13.89 6.22 -64.40
CA ALA A 138 13.71 7.59 -64.89
C ALA A 138 15.04 8.29 -65.22
N THR A 139 16.20 7.74 -64.83
CA THR A 139 17.53 8.34 -65.01
C THR A 139 18.55 7.36 -65.61
N GLU A 140 18.46 7.04 -66.90
CA GLU A 140 19.59 6.43 -67.65
C GLU A 140 19.59 6.83 -69.14
N PRO A 141 20.74 7.19 -69.78
CA PRO A 141 21.84 8.01 -69.26
C PRO A 141 22.30 9.14 -70.23
N GLN A 142 22.71 10.30 -69.69
CA GLN A 142 23.79 11.10 -70.28
C GLN A 142 25.03 10.99 -69.37
N ALA A 143 26.13 10.54 -69.95
CA ALA A 143 27.41 10.31 -69.31
C ALA A 143 28.19 11.61 -69.09
N ALA A 144 28.79 11.79 -67.91
CA ALA A 144 30.09 12.46 -67.73
C ALA A 144 30.62 12.25 -66.28
N PRO A 145 31.91 11.90 -66.08
CA PRO A 145 32.51 11.76 -64.76
C PRO A 145 33.39 12.96 -64.40
N SER A 146 33.17 13.57 -63.24
CA SER A 146 34.12 14.44 -62.53
C SER A 146 33.49 14.81 -61.19
N SER A 147 34.13 14.94 -60.05
CA SER A 147 35.51 14.85 -59.61
C SER A 147 35.41 15.11 -58.11
N VAL A 148 36.09 14.32 -57.28
CA VAL A 148 36.18 14.53 -55.83
C VAL A 148 36.85 15.88 -55.55
N PRO A 149 36.43 16.61 -54.50
CA PRO A 149 37.44 16.97 -53.50
C PRO A 149 36.94 16.84 -52.05
N LYS A 150 37.88 16.45 -51.20
CA LYS A 150 37.89 16.49 -49.72
C LYS A 150 38.99 17.52 -49.32
N PRO A 151 39.14 18.07 -48.08
CA PRO A 151 38.37 18.09 -46.81
C PRO A 151 38.12 19.56 -46.30
N PRO A 152 37.73 19.84 -45.02
CA PRO A 152 38.68 19.85 -43.91
C PRO A 152 38.21 19.13 -42.64
N SER A 153 39.18 18.58 -41.93
CA SER A 153 39.11 17.90 -40.65
C SER A 153 38.54 18.79 -39.52
N LYS A 154 37.38 18.42 -38.98
CA LYS A 154 36.98 18.82 -37.62
C LYS A 154 37.51 17.79 -36.63
N LYS A 155 38.31 18.24 -35.66
CA LYS A 155 38.75 17.46 -34.51
C LYS A 155 37.51 17.03 -33.72
N VAL A 156 37.20 15.74 -33.72
CA VAL A 156 36.26 15.15 -32.76
C VAL A 156 37.01 14.88 -31.46
N ALA A 157 36.60 15.58 -30.41
CA ALA A 157 36.99 15.28 -29.04
C ALA A 157 36.46 13.90 -28.65
N ALA A 158 37.24 13.18 -27.85
CA ALA A 158 36.93 11.85 -27.35
C ALA A 158 35.59 11.81 -26.59
N PRO A 159 34.83 10.69 -26.64
CA PRO A 159 33.59 10.57 -25.87
C PRO A 159 33.91 10.50 -24.37
N ALA A 160 33.33 11.43 -23.62
CA ALA A 160 33.37 11.45 -22.17
C ALA A 160 32.68 10.22 -21.58
N LYS A 161 33.27 9.68 -20.50
CA LYS A 161 32.75 8.54 -19.72
C LYS A 161 31.35 8.86 -19.15
N PRO A 162 30.45 7.87 -19.03
CA PRO A 162 29.11 8.10 -18.49
C PRO A 162 29.19 8.50 -17.00
N ALA A 163 28.65 9.66 -16.69
CA ALA A 163 28.53 10.16 -15.32
C ALA A 163 27.68 9.18 -14.48
N LYS A 164 28.23 8.77 -13.33
CA LYS A 164 27.56 7.93 -12.34
C LYS A 164 26.38 8.72 -11.79
N LYS A 165 25.15 8.20 -11.97
CA LYS A 165 23.94 8.79 -11.42
C LYS A 165 24.02 8.71 -9.89
N ASP A 166 23.91 9.85 -9.22
CA ASP A 166 24.00 9.95 -7.76
C ASP A 166 22.81 9.25 -7.08
N LEU A 167 23.05 8.10 -6.45
CA LEU A 167 22.07 7.37 -5.62
C LEU A 167 21.46 8.26 -4.51
N ARG A 168 22.17 9.30 -4.06
CA ARG A 168 21.67 10.29 -3.10
C ARG A 168 20.51 11.13 -3.63
N SER A 169 20.46 11.38 -4.94
CA SER A 169 19.32 12.09 -5.54
C SER A 169 18.07 11.20 -5.62
N LEU A 170 18.26 9.88 -5.68
CA LEU A 170 17.16 8.90 -5.71
C LEU A 170 16.52 8.67 -4.33
N MET A 171 17.21 9.03 -3.24
CA MET A 171 16.72 8.90 -1.86
C MET A 171 16.18 10.20 -1.24
N LYS A 172 15.86 11.22 -2.07
CA LYS A 172 15.11 12.41 -1.64
C LYS A 172 13.65 12.05 -1.36
N GLY A 173 13.41 11.38 -0.24
CA GLY A 173 12.07 10.95 0.19
C GLY A 173 12.05 10.04 1.41
N VAL A 174 13.20 9.52 1.85
CA VAL A 174 13.26 8.71 3.07
C VAL A 174 13.25 9.60 4.30
N VAL A 175 12.07 9.71 4.92
CA VAL A 175 11.89 10.32 6.24
C VAL A 175 12.27 9.29 7.30
N VAL A 176 13.44 9.46 7.93
CA VAL A 176 13.82 8.69 9.12
C VAL A 176 13.14 9.31 10.34
N LYS A 177 12.23 8.57 10.98
CA LYS A 177 11.61 8.99 12.25
C LYS A 177 12.66 8.98 13.36
N LYS A 178 13.06 10.17 13.79
CA LYS A 178 13.97 10.42 14.91
C LYS A 178 13.40 9.78 16.19
N LYS A 179 14.04 8.71 16.68
CA LYS A 179 13.77 8.13 17.99
C LYS A 179 14.31 9.12 19.04
N ALA A 180 13.41 9.72 19.82
CA ALA A 180 13.79 10.57 20.93
C ALA A 180 14.49 9.73 22.00
N ALA A 181 15.73 10.09 22.30
CA ALA A 181 16.44 9.62 23.48
C ALA A 181 15.87 10.33 24.72
N LYS A 182 15.59 9.56 25.77
CA LYS A 182 15.52 10.03 27.15
C LYS A 182 16.21 9.03 28.09
N PRO A 183 16.70 9.51 29.24
CA PRO A 183 18.07 9.31 29.67
C PRO A 183 18.25 8.10 30.60
N ALA A 184 19.51 7.71 30.74
CA ALA A 184 19.99 6.78 31.75
C ALA A 184 19.82 7.36 33.15
N ASP A 185 19.31 6.53 34.07
CA ASP A 185 19.55 6.68 35.50
C ASP A 185 20.12 5.37 36.06
N LYS A 186 21.01 5.54 37.03
CA LYS A 186 22.03 4.57 37.46
C LYS A 186 21.50 3.53 38.47
N ALA A 187 22.06 2.33 38.34
CA ALA A 187 22.60 1.43 39.38
C ALA A 187 21.81 1.19 40.68
N GLN A 188 21.45 -0.08 40.93
CA GLN A 188 21.86 -0.77 42.15
C GLN A 188 22.24 -2.22 41.88
N GLU A 189 23.51 -2.48 42.16
CA GLU A 189 24.23 -3.74 42.29
C GLU A 189 23.94 -4.35 43.68
N LYS A 190 23.60 -5.65 43.74
CA LYS A 190 24.00 -6.52 44.85
C LYS A 190 24.33 -7.91 44.34
N ASP A 191 25.63 -8.11 44.30
CA ASP A 191 26.40 -9.34 44.15
C ASP A 191 26.17 -10.28 45.35
N LYS A 192 25.94 -11.58 45.08
CA LYS A 192 26.27 -12.70 46.00
C LYS A 192 26.71 -13.93 45.19
N LYS A 193 27.99 -13.88 44.85
CA LYS A 193 29.00 -14.92 44.55
C LYS A 193 28.84 -16.33 45.22
N ARG A 194 28.71 -17.36 44.34
CA ARG A 194 29.46 -18.66 44.15
C ARG A 194 29.52 -19.75 45.25
N PRO A 195 29.95 -21.02 45.00
CA PRO A 195 30.69 -21.63 43.84
C PRO A 195 30.02 -22.90 43.22
N ALA A 196 30.27 -23.34 41.97
CA ALA A 196 31.45 -23.81 41.23
C ALA A 196 31.79 -25.31 41.41
N GLU A 197 31.64 -26.09 40.33
CA GLU A 197 32.30 -27.36 39.90
C GLU A 197 31.34 -28.03 38.88
N ASP A 198 31.73 -28.72 37.81
CA ASP A 198 33.01 -29.00 37.14
C ASP A 198 32.66 -29.54 35.72
N ASP A 199 33.67 -29.53 34.87
CA ASP A 199 33.80 -29.89 33.46
C ASP A 199 33.06 -31.14 32.92
N GLY A 200 32.88 -31.16 31.59
CA GLY A 200 32.55 -32.41 30.89
C GLY A 200 32.05 -32.29 29.45
N ARG A 201 32.81 -31.66 28.55
CA ARG A 201 32.67 -31.89 27.10
C ARG A 201 33.17 -33.30 26.77
N GLU A 202 32.38 -34.17 26.14
CA GLU A 202 32.91 -34.95 25.01
C GLU A 202 31.81 -35.50 24.08
N ALA A 203 31.85 -35.02 22.83
CA ALA A 203 31.21 -35.64 21.70
C ALA A 203 31.96 -36.92 21.32
N LYS A 204 31.26 -38.05 21.14
CA LYS A 204 31.64 -39.20 20.28
C LYS A 204 30.62 -40.34 20.37
N ARG A 205 29.85 -40.51 19.30
CA ARG A 205 29.40 -41.78 18.69
C ARG A 205 29.15 -41.42 17.21
N ARG A 206 30.04 -41.58 16.21
CA ARG A 206 30.85 -42.74 15.73
C ARG A 206 30.03 -44.04 15.81
N ALA A 207 29.91 -44.84 14.78
CA ALA A 207 30.27 -44.79 13.36
C ALA A 207 29.42 -45.88 12.69
#